data_AF-A0A947JBH1-F1
#
_entry.id   AF-A0A947JBH1-F1
#
_cell.length_a   1.000
_cell.length_b   1.000
_cell.length_c   1.000
_cell.angle_alpha   90.00
_cell.angle_beta   90.00
_cell.angle_gamma   90.00
#
_symmetry.space_group_name_H-M   'P 1'
#
loop_
_entity.id
_entity.type
_entity.pdbx_description
1 polymer ?
#
loop_
_entity_poly.entity_id
_entity_poly.type
_entity_poly.pdbx_seq_one_letter_code
_entity_poly.pdbx_strand_id
1 'polypeptide(L)'
;MSERIYPLKLYLKSRYNLIVIILCLVFNLLSLVWLILQIKPQVDPIFLHYNILFGVDFIGPWWQIFFLPAIGSLILIINTVLSWLFFQKDKFGAYLLLGVALLCEIFLFIATVLLVFLNV
;
A
#
# COMPACT_ATOMS: atom_id res chain seq x y z
N MET A 1 1.91 -35.34 7.18
CA MET A 1 1.80 -34.64 5.88
C MET A 1 2.82 -33.51 5.90
N SER A 2 3.96 -33.65 5.23
CA SER A 2 4.99 -32.61 5.23
C SER A 2 4.51 -31.46 4.35
N GLU A 3 3.98 -30.41 4.97
CA GLU A 3 3.61 -29.13 4.34
C GLU A 3 4.87 -28.48 3.77
N ARG A 4 5.29 -28.91 2.57
CA ARG A 4 6.48 -28.37 1.89
C ARG A 4 6.14 -27.02 1.28
N ILE A 5 6.51 -25.94 1.95
CA ILE A 5 6.39 -24.56 1.45
C ILE A 5 6.82 -24.47 -0.02
N TYR A 6 6.00 -23.79 -0.83
CA TYR A 6 6.28 -23.61 -2.26
C TYR A 6 7.59 -22.84 -2.47
N PRO A 7 8.48 -23.25 -3.41
CA PRO A 7 9.73 -22.54 -3.61
C PRO A 7 9.50 -21.09 -4.07
N LEU A 8 10.07 -20.13 -3.35
CA LEU A 8 9.87 -18.69 -3.56
C LEU A 8 10.29 -18.25 -4.97
N LYS A 9 11.37 -18.83 -5.52
CA LYS A 9 11.82 -18.60 -6.91
C LYS A 9 10.76 -18.96 -7.95
N LEU A 10 9.96 -19.99 -7.70
CA LEU A 10 8.92 -20.45 -8.63
C LEU A 10 7.64 -19.62 -8.48
N TYR A 11 7.33 -19.17 -7.26
CA TYR A 11 6.21 -18.26 -6.99
C TYR A 11 6.38 -16.93 -7.71
N LEU A 12 7.57 -16.33 -7.62
CA LEU A 12 7.89 -15.07 -8.30
C LEU A 12 8.03 -15.22 -9.82
N LYS A 13 8.23 -16.45 -10.33
CA LYS A 13 8.26 -16.70 -11.78
C LYS A 13 6.87 -16.62 -12.42
N SER A 14 5.79 -16.71 -11.63
CA SER A 14 4.43 -16.52 -12.13
C SER A 14 4.25 -15.10 -12.64
N ARG A 15 3.91 -14.95 -13.93
CA ARG A 15 3.70 -13.64 -14.57
C ARG A 15 2.64 -12.82 -13.84
N TYR A 16 1.55 -13.46 -13.41
CA TYR A 16 0.47 -12.78 -12.68
C TYR A 16 0.99 -12.20 -11.35
N ASN A 17 1.63 -13.03 -10.51
CA ASN A 17 2.14 -12.58 -9.22
C ASN A 17 3.13 -11.44 -9.38
N LEU A 18 4.05 -11.57 -10.34
CA LEU A 18 5.08 -10.58 -10.61
C LEU A 18 4.45 -9.25 -11.06
N ILE A 19 3.51 -9.27 -12.01
CA ILE A 19 2.82 -8.06 -12.48
C ILE A 19 2.09 -7.36 -11.34
N VAL A 20 1.34 -8.10 -10.52
CA VAL A 20 0.56 -7.51 -9.43
C VAL A 20 1.49 -6.93 -8.35
N ILE A 21 2.54 -7.64 -7.95
CA ILE A 21 3.53 -7.13 -6.98
C ILE A 21 4.23 -5.87 -7.50
N ILE A 22 4.65 -5.85 -8.78
CA ILE A 22 5.22 -4.65 -9.39
C ILE A 22 4.23 -3.49 -9.37
N LEU A 23 2.97 -3.74 -9.73
CA LEU A 23 1.96 -2.69 -9.76
C LEU A 23 1.71 -2.10 -8.36
N CYS A 24 1.62 -2.94 -7.33
CA CYS A 24 1.55 -2.49 -5.94
C CYS A 24 2.77 -1.64 -5.55
N LEU A 25 3.98 -2.10 -5.88
CA LEU A 25 5.21 -1.35 -5.63
C LEU A 25 5.21 0.00 -6.33
N VAL A 26 4.74 0.05 -7.59
CA VAL A 26 4.64 1.30 -8.35
C VAL A 26 3.66 2.26 -7.67
N PHE A 27 2.46 1.82 -7.30
CA PHE A 27 1.51 2.68 -6.57
C PHE A 27 2.09 3.19 -5.25
N ASN A 28 2.71 2.32 -4.47
CA ASN A 28 3.28 2.68 -3.18
C ASN A 28 4.44 3.69 -3.32
N LEU A 29 5.34 3.46 -4.28
CA LEU A 29 6.45 4.37 -4.58
C LEU A 29 5.96 5.69 -5.15
N LEU A 30 4.94 5.68 -6.02
CA LEU A 30 4.33 6.90 -6.53
C LEU A 30 3.72 7.72 -5.39
N SER A 31 2.98 7.09 -4.48
CA SER A 31 2.47 7.76 -3.27
C SER A 31 3.60 8.38 -2.45
N LEU A 32 4.67 7.63 -2.19
CA LEU A 32 5.80 8.11 -1.41
C LEU A 32 6.52 9.30 -2.09
N VAL A 33 6.88 9.15 -3.36
CA VAL A 33 7.58 10.19 -4.13
C VAL A 33 6.72 11.44 -4.24
N TRP A 34 5.42 11.29 -4.51
CA TRP A 34 4.50 12.40 -4.63
C TRP A 34 4.37 13.18 -3.31
N LEU A 35 4.28 12.48 -2.17
CA LEU A 35 4.27 13.09 -0.84
C LEU A 35 5.56 13.86 -0.54
N ILE A 36 6.72 13.27 -0.84
CA ILE A 36 8.02 13.92 -0.62
C ILE A 36 8.16 15.21 -1.46
N LEU A 37 7.65 15.21 -2.69
CA LEU A 37 7.75 16.37 -3.59
C LEU A 37 6.83 17.52 -3.19
N GLN A 38 5.64 17.21 -2.66
CA GLN A 38 4.61 18.21 -2.38
C GLN A 38 4.63 18.69 -0.93
N ILE A 39 4.87 17.80 0.03
CA ILE A 39 4.86 18.14 1.46
C ILE A 39 6.28 18.46 1.91
N LYS A 40 6.58 19.76 2.02
CA LYS A 40 7.86 20.24 2.55
C LYS A 40 7.87 20.13 4.08
N PRO A 41 9.04 19.87 4.69
CA PRO A 41 9.19 19.95 6.14
C PRO A 41 8.82 21.34 6.62
N GLN A 42 7.80 21.43 7.46
CA GLN A 42 7.33 22.68 8.05
C GLN A 42 7.03 22.49 9.53
N VAL A 43 7.17 23.57 10.30
CA VAL A 43 6.87 23.57 11.74
C VAL A 43 5.36 23.59 11.96
N ASP A 44 4.62 24.18 11.02
CA ASP A 44 3.18 24.28 11.10
C ASP A 44 2.51 22.91 10.94
N PRO A 45 1.43 22.67 11.70
CA PRO A 45 0.68 21.44 11.58
C PRO A 45 0.04 21.30 10.19
N ILE A 46 -0.01 20.08 9.66
CA ILE A 46 -0.73 19.76 8.42
C ILE A 46 -2.04 19.05 8.72
N PHE A 47 -2.95 19.14 7.77
CA PHE A 47 -4.22 18.44 7.80
C PHE A 47 -4.02 16.99 7.39
N LEU A 48 -4.34 16.07 8.30
CA LEU A 48 -4.14 14.64 8.11
C LEU A 48 -5.44 13.87 7.88
N HIS A 49 -6.58 14.45 8.27
CA HIS A 49 -7.89 13.89 7.99
C HIS A 49 -8.92 15.00 7.80
N TYR A 50 -9.89 14.71 6.93
CA TYR A 50 -10.97 15.62 6.58
C TYR A 50 -12.28 14.84 6.52
N ASN A 51 -13.29 15.37 7.18
CA ASN A 51 -14.65 14.90 7.17
C ASN A 51 -15.55 15.93 6.47
N ILE A 52 -16.42 15.48 5.58
CA ILE A 52 -17.36 16.36 4.86
C ILE A 52 -18.31 17.09 5.84
N LEU A 53 -18.65 16.48 6.99
CA LEU A 53 -19.57 17.05 7.97
C LEU A 53 -18.90 18.01 8.96
N PHE A 54 -17.65 17.73 9.35
CA PHE A 54 -16.96 18.44 10.43
C PHE A 54 -15.75 19.26 9.96
N GLY A 55 -15.39 19.18 8.68
CA GLY A 55 -14.18 19.76 8.13
C GLY A 55 -12.94 18.97 8.55
N VAL A 56 -11.84 19.68 8.79
CA VAL A 56 -10.60 19.08 9.30
C VAL A 56 -10.81 18.63 10.75
N ASP A 57 -10.70 17.34 11.00
CA ASP A 57 -10.86 16.73 12.33
C ASP A 57 -9.53 16.21 12.91
N PHE A 58 -8.50 16.01 12.07
CA PHE A 58 -7.18 15.59 12.52
C PHE A 58 -6.06 16.43 11.90
N ILE A 59 -5.25 17.01 12.78
CA ILE A 59 -4.13 17.87 12.45
C ILE A 59 -2.89 17.33 13.18
N GLY A 60 -1.76 17.25 12.49
CA GLY A 60 -0.53 16.72 13.09
C GLY A 60 0.74 17.16 12.36
N PRO A 61 1.90 16.71 12.83
CA PRO A 61 3.17 17.05 12.21
C PRO A 61 3.33 16.41 10.83
N TRP A 62 4.04 17.11 9.95
CA TRP A 62 4.21 16.75 8.52
C TRP A 62 4.65 15.31 8.27
N TRP A 63 5.46 14.73 9.16
CA TRP A 63 6.00 13.38 9.00
C TRP A 63 4.92 12.28 9.13
N GLN A 64 3.77 12.55 9.77
CA GLN A 64 2.71 11.56 9.92
C GLN A 64 2.06 11.19 8.59
N ILE A 65 2.18 12.03 7.56
CA ILE A 65 1.64 11.73 6.23
C ILE A 65 2.34 10.52 5.59
N PHE A 66 3.58 10.23 5.98
CA PHE A 66 4.33 9.06 5.51
C PHE A 66 3.85 7.74 6.12
N PHE A 67 2.92 7.77 7.07
CA PHE A 67 2.27 6.54 7.53
C PHE A 67 1.41 5.90 6.44
N LEU A 68 0.84 6.67 5.50
CA LEU A 68 0.10 6.09 4.37
C LEU A 68 0.95 5.12 3.53
N PRO A 69 2.08 5.54 2.93
CA PRO A 69 2.91 4.64 2.15
C PRO A 69 3.52 3.52 3.02
N ALA A 70 3.82 3.78 4.29
CA ALA A 70 4.30 2.75 5.22
C ALA A 70 3.25 1.65 5.48
N ILE A 71 1.98 2.01 5.67
CA ILE A 71 0.87 1.06 5.80
C ILE A 71 0.67 0.28 4.50
N GLY A 72 0.75 0.94 3.34
CA GLY A 72 0.69 0.26 2.04
C GLY A 72 1.80 -0.79 1.90
N SER A 73 3.05 -0.41 2.20
CA SER A 73 4.19 -1.34 2.22
C SER A 73 3.95 -2.53 3.15
N LEU A 74 3.38 -2.30 4.33
CA LEU A 74 3.02 -3.37 5.27
C LEU A 74 1.96 -4.31 4.69
N ILE A 75 0.89 -3.76 4.09
CA ILE A 75 -0.18 -4.52 3.45
C ILE A 75 0.38 -5.37 2.30
N LEU A 76 1.25 -4.81 1.47
CA LEU A 76 1.90 -5.52 0.38
C LEU A 76 2.75 -6.68 0.90
N ILE A 77 3.58 -6.46 1.91
CA ILE A 77 4.44 -7.50 2.49
C ILE A 77 3.59 -8.63 3.07
N ILE A 78 2.59 -8.31 3.91
CA ILE A 78 1.75 -9.30 4.57
C ILE A 78 0.98 -10.12 3.53
N ASN A 79 0.31 -9.47 2.57
CA ASN A 79 -0.46 -10.18 1.55
C ASN A 79 0.42 -11.00 0.61
N THR A 80 1.61 -10.53 0.28
CA THR A 80 2.56 -11.30 -0.54
C THR A 80 3.05 -12.54 0.21
N VAL A 81 3.40 -12.41 1.49
CA VAL A 81 3.83 -13.54 2.33
C VAL A 81 2.69 -14.55 2.50
N LEU A 82 1.47 -14.10 2.81
CA LEU A 82 0.31 -14.99 2.92
C LEU A 82 0.01 -15.66 1.58
N SER A 83 -0.02 -14.90 0.48
CA SER A 83 -0.21 -15.45 -0.86
C SER A 83 0.80 -16.54 -1.19
N TRP A 84 2.08 -16.32 -0.85
CA TRP A 84 3.14 -17.31 -1.04
C TRP A 84 2.92 -18.59 -0.20
N LEU A 85 2.55 -18.45 1.07
CA LEU A 85 2.28 -19.58 1.97
C LEU A 85 1.08 -20.42 1.51
N PHE A 86 0.02 -19.78 1.00
CA PHE A 86 -1.19 -20.46 0.54
C PHE A 86 -1.11 -20.94 -0.92
N PHE A 87 -0.11 -20.52 -1.70
CA PHE A 87 -0.01 -20.78 -3.14
C PHE A 87 -0.05 -22.27 -3.51
N GLN A 88 0.51 -23.14 -2.67
CA GLN A 88 0.52 -24.58 -2.93
C GLN A 88 -0.85 -25.23 -2.62
N LYS A 89 -1.55 -24.71 -1.61
CA LYS A 89 -2.84 -25.25 -1.14
C LYS A 89 -3.98 -24.81 -2.05
N ASP A 90 -4.04 -23.50 -2.29
CA ASP A 90 -5.06 -22.88 -3.12
C ASP A 90 -4.46 -21.70 -3.91
N LYS A 91 -4.35 -21.89 -5.22
CA LYS A 91 -3.86 -20.85 -6.14
C LYS A 91 -4.85 -19.71 -6.27
N PHE A 92 -6.15 -19.98 -6.20
CA PHE A 92 -7.18 -18.95 -6.32
C PHE A 92 -7.13 -18.02 -5.10
N GLY A 93 -7.12 -18.56 -3.88
CA GLY A 93 -6.94 -17.79 -2.66
C GLY A 93 -5.65 -16.97 -2.66
N ALA A 94 -4.55 -17.54 -3.15
CA ALA A 94 -3.29 -16.81 -3.26
C ALA A 94 -3.35 -15.63 -4.24
N TYR A 95 -4.02 -15.77 -5.39
CA TYR A 95 -4.23 -14.67 -6.33
C TYR A 95 -5.18 -13.62 -5.77
N LEU A 96 -6.22 -14.03 -5.05
CA LEU A 96 -7.17 -13.13 -4.39
C LEU A 96 -6.45 -12.25 -3.36
N LEU A 97 -5.55 -12.82 -2.54
CA LEU A 97 -4.75 -12.06 -1.58
C LEU A 97 -3.89 -10.96 -2.24
N LEU A 98 -3.26 -11.26 -3.37
CA LEU A 98 -2.52 -10.25 -4.14
C LEU A 98 -3.45 -9.20 -4.77
N GLY A 99 -4.61 -9.62 -5.28
CA GLY A 99 -5.62 -8.71 -5.83
C GLY A 99 -6.16 -7.73 -4.77
N VAL A 100 -6.40 -8.20 -3.55
CA VAL A 100 -6.80 -7.37 -2.41
C VAL A 100 -5.68 -6.38 -2.06
N ALA A 101 -4.42 -6.83 -2.03
CA ALA A 101 -3.29 -5.94 -1.79
C ALA A 101 -3.23 -4.79 -2.81
N LEU A 102 -3.43 -5.10 -4.10
CA LEU A 102 -3.47 -4.11 -5.16
C LEU A 102 -4.65 -3.13 -4.98
N LEU A 103 -5.83 -3.64 -4.65
CA LEU A 103 -7.00 -2.80 -4.39
C LEU A 103 -6.75 -1.84 -3.22
N CYS A 104 -6.12 -2.32 -2.13
CA CYS A 104 -5.72 -1.47 -1.01
C CYS A 104 -4.72 -0.38 -1.44
N GLU A 105 -3.70 -0.71 -2.23
CA GLU A 105 -2.74 0.29 -2.74
C GLU A 105 -3.42 1.36 -3.60
N ILE A 106 -4.39 0.98 -4.44
CA ILE A 106 -5.17 1.94 -5.23
C ILE A 106 -5.94 2.91 -4.31
N PHE A 107 -6.62 2.40 -3.27
CA PHE A 107 -7.33 3.27 -2.32
C PHE A 107 -6.38 4.16 -1.51
N LEU A 108 -5.22 3.65 -1.11
CA LEU A 108 -4.19 4.45 -0.42
C LEU A 108 -3.61 5.52 -1.33
N PHE A 109 -3.43 5.23 -2.62
CA PHE A 109 -3.01 6.22 -3.61
C PHE A 109 -4.06 7.32 -3.77
N ILE A 110 -5.34 6.98 -3.88
CA ILE A 110 -6.44 7.96 -3.91
C ILE A 110 -6.43 8.82 -2.64
N ALA A 111 -6.30 8.21 -1.47
CA ALA A 111 -6.19 8.95 -0.20
C ALA A 111 -4.98 9.89 -0.19
N THR A 112 -3.84 9.45 -0.75
CA THR A 112 -2.63 10.29 -0.89
C THR A 112 -2.90 11.51 -1.75
N VAL A 113 -3.58 11.33 -2.89
CA VAL A 113 -3.95 12.42 -3.80
C VAL A 113 -4.84 13.44 -3.10
N LEU A 114 -5.88 12.98 -2.39
CA LEU A 114 -6.79 13.84 -1.64
C LEU A 114 -6.05 14.63 -0.55
N LEU A 115 -5.15 13.99 0.20
CA LEU A 115 -4.37 14.65 1.24
C LEU A 115 -3.44 15.73 0.68
N VAL A 116 -2.83 15.49 -0.47
CA VAL A 116 -1.99 16.51 -1.10
C VAL A 116 -2.82 17.69 -1.57
N PHE A 117 -3.96 17.47 -2.23
CA PHE A 117 -4.85 18.56 -2.66
C PHE A 117 -5.42 19.37 -1.49
N LEU A 118 -5.47 18.79 -0.30
CA LEU A 118 -5.98 19.45 0.88
C LEU A 118 -4.92 20.33 1.57
N ASN A 119 -3.63 20.04 1.37
CA ASN A 119 -2.52 20.73 2.01
C ASN A 119 -1.71 21.64 1.08
N VAL A 120 -1.97 21.59 -0.23
CA VAL A 120 -1.35 22.45 -1.27
C VAL A 120 -2.35 23.52 -1.70
#